data_AF-A0A0D0RF72-F1
#
_entry.id   AF-A0A0D0RF72-F1
#
_cell.length_a   1.000
_cell.length_b   1.000
_cell.length_c   1.000
_cell.angle_alpha   90.00
_cell.angle_beta   90.00
_cell.angle_gamma   90.00
#
_symmetry.space_group_name_H-M   'P 1'
#
loop_
_entity.id
_entity.type
_entity.pdbx_description
1 polymer ?
#
loop_
_entity_poly.entity_id
_entity_poly.type
_entity_poly.pdbx_seq_one_letter_code
_entity_poly.pdbx_strand_id
1 'polypeptide(L)'
;MRQWTRQERYRILHDPQELWDMHEKISKSNYRQSFHIQPITGLLNDPNGFVWHDNKWHLFYQWCPWGAVHGLKYWYHIVSKDLVTWKNLGVCIMPDREYDNKGAYSGSAMPIGDSLYLYYTGNHRDEDWTRRSYTCLAKLKDDGWVEKYPLPLFGPNPKYSEHQRDPKIFM
;
A
#
# COMPACT_ATOMS: atom_id res chain seq x y z
N MET A 1 -23.91 -1.27 -10.95
CA MET A 1 -22.57 -1.66 -10.47
C MET A 1 -22.68 -2.96 -9.69
N ARG A 2 -21.72 -3.88 -9.82
CA ARG A 2 -21.66 -5.12 -9.02
C ARG A 2 -21.57 -4.76 -7.54
N GLN A 3 -22.35 -5.42 -6.68
CA GLN A 3 -22.19 -5.32 -5.24
C GLN A 3 -21.07 -6.26 -4.79
N TRP A 4 -20.19 -5.78 -3.92
CA TRP A 4 -19.06 -6.54 -3.37
C TRP A 4 -19.31 -6.85 -1.90
N THR A 5 -19.25 -8.12 -1.55
CA THR A 5 -19.30 -8.59 -0.16
C THR A 5 -18.04 -8.20 0.59
N ARG A 6 -18.09 -8.22 1.92
CA ARG A 6 -16.91 -8.01 2.77
C ARG A 6 -15.83 -9.05 2.48
N GLN A 7 -16.19 -10.32 2.29
CA GLN A 7 -15.24 -11.38 2.02
C GLN A 7 -14.48 -11.15 0.70
N GLU A 8 -15.18 -10.76 -0.36
CA GLU A 8 -14.54 -10.45 -1.65
C GLU A 8 -13.61 -9.23 -1.54
N ARG A 9 -14.03 -8.18 -0.81
CA ARG A 9 -13.20 -6.97 -0.61
C ARG A 9 -11.95 -7.27 0.20
N TYR A 10 -12.03 -8.19 1.17
CA TYR A 10 -10.93 -8.50 2.09
C TYR A 10 -10.18 -9.81 1.75
N ARG A 11 -10.35 -10.33 0.54
CA ARG A 11 -9.57 -11.48 0.03
C ARG A 11 -8.10 -11.09 -0.10
N ILE A 12 -7.21 -11.97 0.35
CA ILE A 12 -5.76 -11.85 0.22
C ILE A 12 -5.34 -12.34 -1.17
N LEU A 13 -4.44 -11.62 -1.82
CA LEU A 13 -3.77 -12.06 -3.04
C LEU A 13 -2.70 -13.09 -2.67
N HIS A 14 -2.84 -14.31 -3.17
CA HIS A 14 -1.91 -15.41 -2.87
C HIS A 14 -0.93 -15.63 -4.03
N ASP A 15 -1.41 -15.49 -5.26
CA ASP A 15 -0.63 -15.65 -6.49
C ASP A 15 -0.94 -14.50 -7.46
N PRO A 16 0.06 -13.74 -7.95
CA PRO A 16 -0.13 -12.73 -8.99
C PRO A 16 -0.89 -13.23 -10.24
N GLN A 17 -0.80 -14.52 -10.57
CA GLN A 17 -1.50 -15.12 -11.71
C GLN A 17 -3.03 -15.03 -11.58
N GLU A 18 -3.55 -14.90 -10.35
CA GLU A 18 -4.98 -14.66 -10.09
C GLU A 18 -5.51 -13.37 -10.75
N LEU A 19 -4.62 -12.45 -11.11
CA LEU A 19 -4.95 -11.15 -11.68
C LEU A 19 -4.82 -11.10 -13.21
N TRP A 20 -4.32 -12.17 -13.85
CA TRP A 20 -3.91 -12.15 -15.25
C TRP A 20 -5.05 -11.75 -16.21
N ASP A 21 -6.20 -12.40 -16.11
CA ASP A 21 -7.34 -12.11 -16.99
C ASP A 21 -7.84 -10.67 -16.83
N MET A 22 -7.82 -10.16 -15.60
CA MET A 22 -8.20 -8.78 -15.30
C MET A 22 -7.18 -7.80 -15.85
N HIS A 23 -5.89 -8.11 -15.71
CA HIS A 23 -4.80 -7.32 -16.26
C HIS A 23 -4.91 -7.21 -17.78
N GLU A 24 -5.11 -8.35 -18.46
CA GLU A 24 -5.30 -8.41 -19.92
C GLU A 24 -6.51 -7.62 -20.40
N LYS A 25 -7.62 -7.66 -19.65
CA LYS A 25 -8.81 -6.88 -19.97
C LYS A 25 -8.57 -5.38 -19.78
N ILE A 26 -7.90 -5.00 -18.69
CA ILE A 26 -7.63 -3.59 -18.35
C ILE A 26 -6.60 -3.00 -19.33
N SER A 27 -5.58 -3.77 -19.73
CA SER A 27 -4.53 -3.32 -20.67
C SER A 27 -5.10 -2.93 -22.04
N LYS A 28 -6.21 -3.56 -22.44
CA LYS A 28 -6.94 -3.31 -23.69
C LYS A 28 -8.06 -2.28 -23.58
N SER A 29 -8.24 -1.63 -22.42
CA SER A 29 -9.30 -0.64 -22.22
C SER A 29 -9.05 0.65 -23.01
N ASN A 30 -10.05 1.14 -23.74
CA ASN A 30 -9.99 2.44 -24.44
C ASN A 30 -9.82 3.64 -23.49
N TYR A 31 -10.08 3.46 -22.19
CA TYR A 31 -9.93 4.50 -21.16
C TYR A 31 -8.61 4.39 -20.39
N ARG A 32 -7.73 3.44 -20.76
CA ARG A 32 -6.43 3.27 -20.13
C ARG A 32 -5.55 4.48 -20.41
N GLN A 33 -4.92 5.02 -19.37
CA GLN A 33 -4.03 6.17 -19.50
C GLN A 33 -2.70 5.74 -20.11
N SER A 34 -2.00 6.63 -20.81
CA SER A 34 -0.67 6.35 -21.40
C SER A 34 0.47 7.11 -20.72
N PHE A 35 0.17 8.14 -19.91
CA PHE A 35 1.16 9.09 -19.41
C PHE A 35 1.06 9.40 -17.90
N HIS A 36 0.02 8.90 -17.23
CA HIS A 36 -0.12 9.01 -15.78
C HIS A 36 -0.04 7.65 -15.11
N ILE A 37 0.35 7.67 -13.84
CA ILE A 37 0.31 6.49 -12.97
C ILE A 37 -1.12 5.96 -12.92
N GLN A 38 -1.25 4.64 -13.07
CA GLN A 38 -2.50 3.89 -12.97
C GLN A 38 -2.18 2.50 -12.45
N PRO A 39 -3.13 1.80 -11.81
CA PRO A 39 -2.86 0.46 -11.30
C PRO A 39 -2.74 -0.57 -12.44
N ILE A 40 -2.02 -1.66 -12.16
CA ILE A 40 -1.96 -2.81 -13.08
C ILE A 40 -3.30 -3.55 -13.17
N THR A 41 -4.07 -3.56 -12.07
CA THR A 41 -5.45 -4.05 -11.96
C THR A 41 -6.19 -3.35 -10.82
N GLY A 42 -7.51 -3.46 -10.77
CA GLY A 42 -8.28 -3.02 -9.61
C GLY A 42 -8.24 -1.51 -9.36
N LEU A 43 -8.10 -1.11 -8.10
CA LEU A 43 -8.22 0.27 -7.64
C LEU A 43 -6.90 0.80 -7.07
N LEU A 44 -6.53 1.99 -7.53
CA LEU A 44 -5.48 2.84 -6.96
C LEU A 44 -6.14 3.96 -6.16
N ASN A 45 -5.59 4.32 -5.01
CA ASN A 45 -5.98 5.53 -4.28
C ASN A 45 -4.77 6.35 -3.82
N ASP A 46 -4.58 6.52 -2.51
CA ASP A 46 -3.70 7.53 -1.94
C ASP A 46 -2.24 7.31 -2.37
N PRO A 47 -1.52 8.38 -2.76
CA PRO A 47 -0.07 8.34 -2.86
C PRO A 47 0.54 8.20 -1.47
N ASN A 48 1.62 7.44 -1.38
CA ASN A 48 2.29 7.08 -0.15
C ASN A 48 3.80 7.15 -0.32
N GLY A 49 4.51 7.39 0.77
CA GLY A 49 5.96 7.26 0.80
C GLY A 49 6.73 8.01 -0.29
N PHE A 50 6.20 9.13 -0.79
CA PHE A 50 6.82 9.86 -1.90
C PHE A 50 8.12 10.54 -1.44
N VAL A 51 9.24 10.17 -2.04
CA VAL A 51 10.58 10.52 -1.52
C VAL A 51 11.66 10.38 -2.60
N TRP A 52 12.74 11.18 -2.50
CA TRP A 52 13.98 10.97 -3.25
C TRP A 52 14.96 10.17 -2.40
N HIS A 53 15.45 9.05 -2.93
CA HIS A 53 16.43 8.19 -2.26
C HIS A 53 17.22 7.39 -3.30
N ASP A 54 18.50 7.15 -3.06
CA ASP A 54 19.37 6.37 -3.96
C ASP A 54 19.25 6.78 -5.44
N ASN A 55 19.38 8.08 -5.70
CA ASN A 55 19.33 8.69 -7.04
C ASN A 55 18.06 8.39 -7.86
N LYS A 56 16.93 8.11 -7.19
CA LYS A 56 15.62 7.96 -7.85
C LYS A 56 14.50 8.48 -6.96
N TRP A 57 13.40 8.87 -7.60
CA TRP A 57 12.13 9.12 -6.93
C TRP A 57 11.46 7.79 -6.65
N HIS A 58 11.08 7.56 -5.40
CA HIS A 58 10.24 6.45 -4.98
C HIS A 58 8.84 7.01 -4.72
N LEU A 59 7.82 6.37 -5.30
CA LEU A 59 6.43 6.65 -5.00
C LEU A 59 5.73 5.32 -4.74
N PHE A 60 4.95 5.29 -3.67
CA PHE A 60 4.09 4.17 -3.34
C PHE A 60 2.64 4.63 -3.49
N TYR A 61 1.72 3.70 -3.65
CA TYR A 61 0.30 4.02 -3.60
C TYR A 61 -0.49 2.89 -2.97
N GLN A 62 -1.62 3.24 -2.33
CA GLN A 62 -2.56 2.22 -1.87
C GLN A 62 -3.20 1.53 -3.07
N TRP A 63 -3.19 0.21 -3.03
CA TRP A 63 -3.69 -0.65 -4.10
C TRP A 63 -4.64 -1.72 -3.55
N CYS A 64 -5.77 -1.91 -4.25
CA CYS A 64 -6.70 -3.02 -4.06
C CYS A 64 -6.78 -3.79 -5.39
N PRO A 65 -6.29 -5.04 -5.47
CA PRO A 65 -6.06 -5.71 -6.75
C PRO A 65 -7.34 -6.15 -7.48
N TRP A 66 -8.42 -6.36 -6.74
CA TRP A 66 -9.56 -7.17 -7.19
C TRP A 66 -10.56 -6.46 -8.10
N GLY A 67 -10.66 -5.14 -8.00
CA GLY A 67 -11.63 -4.38 -8.77
C GLY A 67 -11.71 -2.91 -8.36
N ALA A 68 -12.63 -2.18 -8.97
CA ALA A 68 -12.91 -0.77 -8.68
C ALA A 68 -13.68 -0.61 -7.34
N VAL A 69 -13.10 -1.08 -6.24
CA VAL A 69 -13.69 -1.08 -4.90
C VAL A 69 -12.62 -0.89 -3.83
N HIS A 70 -12.96 -0.20 -2.75
CA HIS A 70 -12.12 -0.15 -1.57
C HIS A 70 -12.18 -1.49 -0.82
N GLY A 71 -11.09 -2.24 -0.88
CA GLY A 71 -10.90 -3.50 -0.16
C GLY A 71 -9.62 -3.51 0.67
N LEU A 72 -9.07 -4.71 0.84
CA LEU A 72 -7.79 -4.94 1.50
C LEU A 72 -6.69 -4.16 0.77
N LYS A 73 -5.98 -3.30 1.53
CA LYS A 73 -5.00 -2.37 0.98
C LYS A 73 -3.58 -2.92 1.08
N TYR A 74 -2.89 -2.81 -0.04
CA TYR A 74 -1.45 -3.04 -0.21
C TYR A 74 -0.79 -1.70 -0.51
N TRP A 75 0.53 -1.60 -0.33
CA TRP A 75 1.32 -0.57 -1.01
C TRP A 75 1.97 -1.16 -2.25
N TYR A 76 1.75 -0.52 -3.39
CA TYR A 76 2.43 -0.82 -4.64
C TYR A 76 3.51 0.22 -4.89
N HIS A 77 4.69 -0.23 -5.34
CA HIS A 77 5.88 0.61 -5.48
C HIS A 77 6.22 0.86 -6.94
N ILE A 78 6.47 2.13 -7.24
CA ILE A 78 6.99 2.61 -8.52
C ILE A 78 8.17 3.54 -8.28
N VAL A 79 9.08 3.60 -9.24
CA VAL A 79 10.24 4.51 -9.20
C VAL A 79 10.40 5.28 -10.49
N SER A 80 10.97 6.48 -10.41
CA SER A 80 11.24 7.32 -11.55
C SER A 80 12.56 8.08 -11.38
N LYS A 81 13.20 8.44 -12.50
CA LYS A 81 14.36 9.35 -12.49
C LYS A 81 13.95 10.80 -12.78
N ASP A 82 12.80 11.02 -13.39
CA ASP A 82 12.38 12.28 -14.02
C ASP A 82 10.97 12.75 -13.58
N LEU A 83 10.30 12.02 -12.68
CA LEU A 83 8.91 12.22 -12.23
C LEU A 83 7.83 12.03 -13.30
N VAL A 84 8.22 11.65 -14.52
CA VAL A 84 7.32 11.49 -15.67
C VAL A 84 7.26 10.02 -16.07
N THR A 85 8.41 9.39 -16.25
CA THR A 85 8.54 7.98 -16.63
C THR A 85 8.67 7.12 -15.38
N TRP A 86 7.69 6.25 -15.14
CA TRP A 86 7.62 5.40 -13.95
C TRP A 86 7.84 3.92 -14.28
N LYS A 87 8.76 3.27 -13.54
CA LYS A 87 8.97 1.82 -13.56
C LYS A 87 8.21 1.17 -12.42
N ASN A 88 7.43 0.13 -12.72
CA ASN A 88 6.77 -0.70 -11.72
C ASN A 88 7.77 -1.62 -11.00
N LEU A 89 7.76 -1.61 -9.67
CA LEU A 89 8.53 -2.54 -8.83
C LEU A 89 7.67 -3.58 -8.12
N GLY A 90 6.33 -3.43 -8.15
CA GLY A 90 5.40 -4.45 -7.67
C GLY A 90 4.82 -4.14 -6.29
N VAL A 91 4.32 -5.17 -5.64
CA VAL A 91 3.80 -5.08 -4.27
C VAL A 91 4.95 -4.93 -3.29
N CYS A 92 4.88 -3.89 -2.46
CA CYS A 92 5.92 -3.53 -1.51
C CYS A 92 5.50 -3.81 -0.06
N ILE A 93 4.30 -3.38 0.35
CA ILE A 93 3.74 -3.71 1.67
C ILE A 93 2.46 -4.53 1.48
N MET A 94 2.47 -5.76 1.97
CA MET A 94 1.30 -6.64 2.06
C MET A 94 0.65 -6.52 3.44
N PRO A 95 -0.66 -6.71 3.62
CA PRO A 95 -1.29 -6.80 4.93
C PRO A 95 -1.17 -8.23 5.49
N ASP A 96 0.03 -8.58 5.95
CA ASP A 96 0.45 -9.94 6.35
C ASP A 96 0.84 -10.05 7.83
N ARG A 97 0.58 -9.01 8.64
CA ARG A 97 0.80 -9.00 10.09
C ARG A 97 -0.51 -8.80 10.83
N GLU A 98 -0.52 -9.17 12.11
CA GLU A 98 -1.70 -8.98 12.95
C GLU A 98 -2.13 -7.51 13.01
N TYR A 99 -1.17 -6.60 13.17
CA TYR A 99 -1.42 -5.16 13.28
C TYR A 99 -1.93 -4.51 11.99
N ASP A 100 -1.86 -5.19 10.85
CA ASP A 100 -2.37 -4.70 9.56
C ASP A 100 -3.24 -5.73 8.83
N ASN A 101 -3.86 -6.64 9.58
CA ASN A 101 -4.64 -7.78 9.05
C ASN A 101 -5.83 -7.40 8.15
N LYS A 102 -6.24 -6.12 8.12
CA LYS A 102 -7.25 -5.54 7.23
C LYS A 102 -6.75 -4.33 6.44
N GLY A 103 -5.45 -4.19 6.26
CA GLY A 103 -4.85 -3.30 5.27
C GLY A 103 -3.62 -2.56 5.76
N ALA A 104 -2.65 -2.41 4.87
CA ALA A 104 -1.60 -1.41 4.98
C ALA A 104 -2.17 -0.07 4.48
N TYR A 105 -2.60 0.77 5.41
CA TYR A 105 -3.16 2.09 5.13
C TYR A 105 -2.05 3.12 4.86
N SER A 106 -2.40 4.39 4.69
CA SER A 106 -1.49 5.40 4.17
C SER A 106 -0.41 5.79 5.17
N GLY A 107 0.59 6.52 4.68
CA GLY A 107 1.75 6.95 5.41
C GLY A 107 2.85 7.54 4.54
N SER A 108 4.06 7.60 5.10
CA SER A 108 5.18 8.33 4.53
C SER A 108 6.46 7.50 4.53
N ALA A 109 7.47 7.98 3.83
CA ALA A 109 8.77 7.35 3.74
C ALA A 109 9.84 8.37 4.13
N MET A 110 10.90 7.90 4.75
CA MET A 110 11.98 8.74 5.24
C MET A 110 13.33 8.05 5.03
N PRO A 111 14.26 8.69 4.29
CA PRO A 111 15.63 8.22 4.19
C PRO A 111 16.35 8.45 5.52
N ILE A 112 17.06 7.43 6.01
CA ILE A 112 17.91 7.52 7.19
C ILE A 112 19.23 6.82 6.86
N GLY A 113 20.29 7.59 6.65
CA GLY A 113 21.53 7.09 6.05
C GLY A 113 21.25 6.51 4.65
N ASP A 114 21.80 5.33 4.38
CA ASP A 114 21.61 4.61 3.11
C ASP A 114 20.33 3.76 3.07
N SER A 115 19.46 3.87 4.09
CA SER A 115 18.25 3.08 4.20
C SER A 115 16.99 3.90 3.98
N LEU A 116 15.96 3.29 3.40
CA LEU A 116 14.63 3.89 3.29
C LEU A 116 13.64 3.23 4.26
N TYR A 117 13.09 4.01 5.17
CA TYR A 117 12.08 3.57 6.12
C TYR A 117 10.69 3.98 5.68
N LEU A 118 9.74 3.07 5.80
CA LEU A 118 8.34 3.24 5.42
C LEU A 118 7.49 3.22 6.70
N TYR A 119 6.82 4.34 6.96
CA TYR A 119 5.92 4.51 8.09
C TYR A 119 4.50 4.49 7.56
N TYR A 120 3.66 3.62 8.11
CA TYR A 120 2.30 3.45 7.60
C TYR A 120 1.33 3.12 8.71
N THR A 121 0.04 3.18 8.40
CA THR A 121 -0.98 2.75 9.36
C THR A 121 -1.32 1.29 9.14
N GLY A 122 -1.12 0.45 10.16
CA GLY A 122 -1.71 -0.87 10.21
C GLY A 122 -3.21 -0.77 10.56
N ASN A 123 -4.07 -1.18 9.63
CA ASN A 123 -5.51 -1.28 9.85
C ASN A 123 -5.82 -2.66 10.41
N HIS A 124 -5.80 -2.81 11.73
CA HIS A 124 -6.22 -4.02 12.40
C HIS A 124 -7.74 -4.01 12.62
N ARG A 125 -8.37 -5.17 12.42
CA ARG A 125 -9.71 -5.46 12.93
C ARG A 125 -9.65 -6.69 13.82
N ASP A 126 -10.25 -6.59 15.01
CA ASP A 126 -10.44 -7.74 15.91
C ASP A 126 -11.64 -8.60 15.48
N GLU A 127 -11.95 -9.61 16.29
CA GLU A 127 -13.02 -10.59 16.05
C GLU A 127 -14.40 -9.95 15.89
N ASP A 128 -14.66 -8.88 16.66
CA ASP A 128 -15.89 -8.07 16.60
C ASP A 128 -15.87 -7.04 15.46
N TRP A 129 -14.83 -7.05 14.64
CA TRP A 129 -14.61 -6.10 13.55
C TRP A 129 -14.42 -4.66 14.04
N THR A 130 -13.94 -4.45 15.27
CA THR A 130 -13.57 -3.13 15.78
C THR A 130 -12.21 -2.74 15.21
N ARG A 131 -12.07 -1.49 14.70
CA ARG A 131 -10.78 -1.05 14.15
C ARG A 131 -9.84 -0.65 15.27
N ARG A 132 -8.60 -1.14 15.16
CA ARG A 132 -7.46 -0.64 15.91
C ARG A 132 -6.43 -0.16 14.89
N SER A 133 -6.04 1.10 15.00
CA SER A 133 -5.06 1.68 14.08
C SER A 133 -3.71 1.77 14.77
N TYR A 134 -2.71 1.20 14.11
CA TYR A 134 -1.34 1.14 14.58
C TYR A 134 -0.44 1.96 13.67
N THR A 135 0.52 2.70 14.21
CA THR A 135 1.62 3.26 13.41
C THR A 135 2.72 2.24 13.31
N CYS A 136 2.96 1.74 12.10
CA CYS A 136 3.89 0.65 11.81
C CYS A 136 5.15 1.17 11.11
N LEU A 137 6.22 0.40 11.23
CA LEU A 137 7.51 0.66 10.59
C LEU A 137 7.90 -0.52 9.72
N ALA A 138 8.43 -0.22 8.55
CA ALA A 138 9.10 -1.17 7.71
C ALA A 138 10.36 -0.55 7.10
N LYS A 139 11.32 -1.39 6.72
CA LYS A 139 12.54 -0.99 6.02
C LYS A 139 12.53 -1.57 4.62
N LEU A 140 12.75 -0.74 3.61
CA LEU A 140 13.00 -1.23 2.25
C LEU A 140 14.44 -1.76 2.21
N LYS A 141 14.60 -3.02 1.79
CA LYS A 141 15.89 -3.68 1.60
C LYS A 141 16.42 -3.44 0.18
N ASP A 142 17.71 -3.68 0.00
CA ASP A 142 18.41 -3.49 -1.27
C ASP A 142 17.90 -4.43 -2.38
N ASP A 143 17.35 -5.58 -2.00
CA ASP A 143 16.71 -6.54 -2.92
C ASP A 143 15.31 -6.12 -3.37
N GLY A 144 14.82 -4.95 -2.92
CA GLY A 144 13.50 -4.40 -3.23
C GLY A 144 12.37 -4.94 -2.35
N TRP A 145 12.65 -5.91 -1.48
CA TRP A 145 11.66 -6.41 -0.52
C TRP A 145 11.60 -5.55 0.73
N VAL A 146 10.48 -5.64 1.44
CA VAL A 146 10.28 -4.91 2.69
C VAL A 146 10.46 -5.83 3.89
N GLU A 147 11.27 -5.38 4.84
CA GLU A 147 11.33 -5.96 6.17
C GLU A 147 10.43 -5.16 7.11
N LYS A 148 9.33 -5.77 7.55
CA LYS A 148 8.45 -5.18 8.55
C LYS A 148 8.97 -5.42 9.96
N TYR A 149 8.91 -4.38 10.78
CA TYR A 149 9.23 -4.52 12.20
C TYR A 149 8.19 -5.40 12.91
N PRO A 150 8.62 -6.20 13.89
CA PRO A 150 7.75 -7.19 14.53
C PRO A 150 6.61 -6.55 15.33
N LEU A 151 6.82 -5.34 15.85
CA LEU A 151 5.83 -4.58 16.62
C LEU A 151 5.60 -3.20 15.99
N PRO A 152 4.38 -2.65 16.10
CA PRO A 152 4.12 -1.26 15.77
C PRO A 152 4.91 -0.30 16.65
N LEU A 153 5.21 0.89 16.13
CA LEU A 153 5.80 1.99 16.90
C LEU A 153 4.81 2.58 17.91
N PHE A 154 3.56 2.76 17.47
CA PHE A 154 2.49 3.31 18.29
C PHE A 154 1.20 2.52 18.10
N GLY A 155 0.46 2.31 19.19
CA GLY A 155 -0.87 1.71 19.18
C GLY A 155 -2.00 2.73 19.35
N PRO A 156 -3.25 2.25 19.42
CA PRO A 156 -4.40 3.11 19.59
C PRO A 156 -4.31 3.97 20.86
N ASN A 157 -4.48 5.28 20.72
CA ASN A 157 -4.59 6.19 21.86
C ASN A 157 -6.01 6.17 22.43
N PRO A 158 -6.23 5.97 23.75
CA PRO A 158 -7.55 5.94 24.36
C PRO A 158 -8.29 7.29 24.33
N LYS A 159 -7.59 8.40 24.06
CA LYS A 159 -8.19 9.73 23.89
C LYS A 159 -8.67 10.01 22.46
N TYR A 160 -8.34 9.13 21.51
CA TYR A 160 -8.72 9.28 20.10
C TYR A 160 -9.75 8.22 19.70
N SER A 161 -10.53 8.51 18.66
CA SER A 161 -11.39 7.51 18.04
C SER A 161 -10.55 6.48 17.26
N GLU A 162 -11.22 5.49 16.66
CA GLU A 162 -10.57 4.55 15.73
C GLU A 162 -9.99 5.24 14.46
N HIS A 163 -10.17 6.55 14.27
CA HIS A 163 -9.70 7.31 13.11
C HIS A 163 -8.34 8.01 13.33
N GLN A 164 -7.34 7.29 13.83
CA GLN A 164 -5.95 7.77 13.96
C GLN A 164 -5.05 7.08 12.93
N ARG A 165 -4.56 7.81 11.93
CA ARG A 165 -3.91 7.20 10.76
C ARG A 165 -3.07 8.23 9.99
N ASP A 166 -2.39 7.72 8.98
CA ASP A 166 -1.69 8.45 7.92
C ASP A 166 -0.48 9.24 8.45
N PRO A 167 0.51 8.56 9.08
CA PRO A 167 1.67 9.21 9.69
C PRO A 167 2.53 9.93 8.64
N LYS A 168 2.85 11.20 8.91
CA LYS A 168 3.83 11.99 8.16
C LYS A 168 5.07 12.20 9.01
N ILE A 169 6.16 11.53 8.66
CA ILE A 169 7.45 11.69 9.32
C ILE A 169 8.31 12.64 8.49
N PHE A 170 8.93 13.60 9.15
CA PHE A 170 9.90 14.55 8.61
C PHE A 170 10.87 14.95 9.72
N MET A 171 12.09 15.33 9.34
CA MET A 171 13.08 15.96 10.21
C MET A 171 13.35 17.38 9.74
#